data_AF-A0A3Q0SYF7-F1
#
_entry.id   AF-A0A3Q0SYF7-F1
#
_cell.length_a   1.000
_cell.length_b   1.000
_cell.length_c   1.000
_cell.angle_alpha   90.00
_cell.angle_beta   90.00
_cell.angle_gamma   90.00
#
_symmetry.space_group_name_H-M   'P 1'
#
loop_
_entity.id
_entity.type
_entity.pdbx_description
1 polymer ?
#
loop_
_entity_poly.entity_id
_entity_poly.type
_entity_poly.pdbx_seq_one_letter_code
_entity_poly.pdbx_strand_id
1 'polypeptide(L)'
;MDFHLSRGVLISSGTPAVYQLRPKKEIFGTLTKVTVGEKNPNKSNKTILLVGETGAGKSTLINALINYSMGVTWKDQVWFQIVDEEERSQAESQTSDVIVYEIFGYEAGTLSYSLTIIDTPGYGATKGIEHDVIVSERLLDLFRSDDGVQEVHAVGLVMKATDNRLSERLKYIFDSVMSLFGKNLEKNIVALITHSDGVTPDDALEALKAAKIKCANEENEPVHFLFNNQQKKERTKKNKMGLENAWRVTEEGMREFSEFLEKTAPQKLMTTVEVLNERIRLTACIQNLQERIEFIELKQREIKQTKEALEKHKEEMKTNKEFTIEFDEVYKDKEDIKVGWWCLLAGYAGAVSCNVCKENCHYPGCTMAWYAEHCEVMKKGRCTSCSGKCLASDHVKERKIYVNKTLHVKRTNEEMKKKYETNKTESEEKLSILEILEMEMKKLTAEKSEWLDESYQRVVKLEQIALNVFSLSTVVHFDLLIEKMKEEGDTEKVQKLEEMRSRVDEGTRAAQRYIIHMPAVIKKFGQTIWNKMTNHQTAV
;
A
#
# COMPACT_ATOMS: atom_id res chain seq x y z
N MET A 1 -11.78 18.87 -37.39
CA MET A 1 -10.56 19.54 -36.88
C MET A 1 -10.87 20.88 -36.23
N ASP A 2 -11.61 21.79 -36.88
CA ASP A 2 -11.91 23.14 -36.35
C ASP A 2 -12.55 23.16 -34.94
N PHE A 3 -13.44 22.20 -34.65
CA PHE A 3 -14.01 22.02 -33.32
C PHE A 3 -12.94 21.76 -32.24
N HIS A 4 -11.91 20.96 -32.54
CA HIS A 4 -10.84 20.63 -31.60
C HIS A 4 -9.87 21.80 -31.40
N LEU A 5 -9.55 22.54 -32.47
CA LEU A 5 -8.66 23.70 -32.42
C LEU A 5 -9.19 24.80 -31.49
N SER A 6 -10.52 24.98 -31.43
CA SER A 6 -11.16 25.96 -30.54
C SER A 6 -10.96 25.69 -29.04
N ARG A 7 -10.57 24.45 -28.66
CA ARG A 7 -10.41 24.01 -27.28
C ARG A 7 -8.96 24.08 -26.77
N GLY A 8 -8.02 24.53 -27.62
CA GLY A 8 -6.61 24.63 -27.29
C GLY A 8 -6.00 26.01 -27.54
N VAL A 9 -4.86 26.28 -26.91
CA VAL A 9 -4.04 27.47 -27.15
C VAL A 9 -2.85 27.07 -27.99
N LEU A 10 -2.62 27.75 -29.12
CA LEU A 10 -1.45 27.52 -29.96
C LEU A 10 -0.17 27.84 -29.16
N ILE A 11 0.69 26.84 -28.98
CA ILE A 11 2.00 26.97 -28.32
C ILE A 11 3.10 27.15 -29.37
N SER A 12 3.04 26.35 -30.45
CA SER A 12 4.03 26.37 -31.53
C SER A 12 3.34 26.29 -32.88
N SER A 13 3.74 27.18 -33.79
CA SER A 13 3.19 27.30 -35.15
C SER A 13 3.91 26.44 -36.18
N GLY A 14 4.86 25.59 -35.75
CA GLY A 14 5.59 24.66 -36.62
C GLY A 14 4.69 23.60 -37.26
N THR A 15 5.30 22.62 -37.94
CA THR A 15 4.58 21.46 -38.47
C THR A 15 5.00 20.22 -37.69
N PRO A 16 4.15 19.57 -36.87
CA PRO A 16 2.77 19.94 -36.61
C PRO A 16 2.64 21.20 -35.73
N ALA A 17 1.53 21.91 -35.89
CA ALA A 17 1.17 23.02 -35.01
C ALA A 17 0.73 22.44 -33.66
N VAL A 18 1.33 22.91 -32.57
CA VAL A 18 1.15 22.34 -31.23
C VAL A 18 0.16 23.19 -30.43
N TYR A 19 -0.89 22.57 -29.91
CA TYR A 19 -1.94 23.21 -29.12
C TYR A 19 -2.01 22.66 -27.69
N GLN A 20 -1.94 23.53 -26.68
CA GLN A 20 -2.21 23.18 -25.29
C GLN A 20 -3.72 23.11 -25.07
N LEU A 21 -4.26 21.93 -24.76
CA LEU A 21 -5.65 21.78 -24.38
C LEU A 21 -5.93 22.50 -23.06
N ARG A 22 -7.18 22.99 -22.90
CA ARG A 22 -7.69 23.59 -21.66
C ARG A 22 -8.57 22.59 -20.90
N PRO A 23 -8.00 21.68 -20.10
CA PRO A 23 -8.79 20.74 -19.32
C PRO A 23 -9.44 21.41 -18.10
N LYS A 24 -10.52 20.81 -17.61
CA LYS A 24 -11.03 21.07 -16.26
C LYS A 24 -10.12 20.38 -15.26
N LYS A 25 -9.54 21.12 -14.31
CA LYS A 25 -8.71 20.57 -13.23
C LYS A 25 -9.50 20.63 -11.92
N GLU A 26 -9.61 19.50 -11.25
CA GLU A 26 -10.32 19.37 -9.97
C GLU A 26 -9.47 18.59 -8.98
N ILE A 27 -9.55 18.94 -7.70
CA ILE A 27 -8.97 18.14 -6.62
C ILE A 27 -10.03 17.14 -6.19
N PHE A 28 -9.70 15.86 -6.31
CA PHE A 28 -10.55 14.74 -5.94
C PHE A 28 -9.97 14.04 -4.72
N GLY A 29 -10.49 14.39 -3.54
CA GLY A 29 -9.92 13.97 -2.26
C GLY A 29 -8.46 14.37 -2.14
N THR A 30 -7.60 13.41 -2.43
CA THR A 30 -6.16 13.41 -2.22
C THR A 30 -5.39 13.49 -3.56
N LEU A 31 -6.11 13.48 -4.69
CA LEU A 31 -5.61 13.36 -6.06
C LEU A 31 -6.00 14.55 -6.93
N THR A 32 -5.33 14.70 -8.08
CA THR A 32 -5.73 15.65 -9.12
C THR A 32 -6.44 14.92 -10.26
N LYS A 33 -7.61 15.43 -10.65
CA LYS A 33 -8.36 14.98 -11.82
C LYS A 33 -8.31 16.05 -12.92
N VAL A 34 -8.02 15.61 -14.15
CA VAL A 34 -7.85 16.46 -15.33
C VAL A 34 -8.75 15.95 -16.43
N THR A 35 -9.84 16.67 -16.71
CA THR A 35 -10.89 16.22 -17.63
C THR A 35 -10.90 17.03 -18.92
N VAL A 36 -10.95 16.35 -20.07
CA VAL A 36 -11.16 16.93 -21.40
C VAL A 36 -12.43 16.37 -22.00
N GLY A 37 -13.29 17.27 -22.47
CA GLY A 37 -14.59 16.92 -23.03
C GLY A 37 -15.67 16.71 -21.98
N GLU A 38 -16.79 16.12 -22.38
CA GLU A 38 -17.97 15.93 -21.53
C GLU A 38 -18.35 14.46 -21.48
N LYS A 39 -18.50 13.93 -20.27
CA LYS A 39 -18.82 12.52 -20.05
C LYS A 39 -20.21 12.19 -20.59
N ASN A 40 -20.28 11.20 -21.48
CA ASN A 40 -21.55 10.61 -21.91
C ASN A 40 -21.85 9.35 -21.07
N PRO A 41 -22.85 9.34 -20.19
CA PRO A 41 -23.16 8.18 -19.34
C PRO A 41 -23.53 6.91 -20.12
N ASN A 42 -23.94 7.04 -21.38
CA ASN A 42 -24.34 5.91 -22.23
C ASN A 42 -23.17 5.27 -22.97
N LYS A 43 -21.96 5.84 -22.87
CA LYS A 43 -20.74 5.32 -23.49
C LYS A 43 -19.94 4.55 -22.45
N SER A 44 -19.35 3.44 -22.87
CA SER A 44 -18.42 2.69 -22.03
C SER A 44 -17.15 3.50 -21.79
N ASN A 45 -16.48 3.25 -20.67
CA ASN A 45 -15.25 3.92 -20.29
C ASN A 45 -14.17 2.86 -19.98
N LYS A 46 -13.00 3.01 -20.59
CA LYS A 46 -11.85 2.13 -20.41
C LYS A 46 -10.81 2.83 -19.55
N THR A 47 -10.32 2.11 -18.54
CA THR A 47 -9.39 2.65 -17.54
C THR A 47 -8.02 2.02 -17.71
N ILE A 48 -6.99 2.85 -17.83
CA ILE A 48 -5.59 2.44 -17.98
C ILE A 48 -4.79 2.98 -16.79
N LEU A 49 -4.03 2.14 -16.11
CA LEU A 49 -3.04 2.55 -15.10
C LEU A 49 -1.64 2.49 -15.72
N LEU A 50 -0.92 3.60 -15.75
CA LEU A 50 0.43 3.66 -16.30
C LEU A 50 1.47 3.59 -15.17
N VAL A 51 2.40 2.65 -15.25
CA VAL A 51 3.51 2.48 -14.32
C VAL A 51 4.81 2.46 -15.12
N GLY A 52 5.83 3.22 -14.71
CA GLY A 52 7.10 3.25 -15.43
C GLY A 52 8.06 4.29 -14.88
N GLU A 53 9.33 4.21 -15.28
CA GLU A 53 10.35 5.13 -14.79
C GLU A 53 10.14 6.58 -15.28
N THR A 54 10.82 7.52 -14.63
CA THR A 54 10.96 8.87 -15.17
C THR A 54 11.67 8.84 -16.51
N GLY A 55 11.10 9.51 -17.51
CA GLY A 55 11.69 9.56 -18.85
C GLY A 55 11.43 8.31 -19.68
N ALA A 56 10.67 7.33 -19.19
CA ALA A 56 10.15 6.22 -19.99
C ALA A 56 9.02 6.64 -20.96
N GLY A 57 8.66 7.92 -21.04
CA GLY A 57 7.71 8.40 -22.05
C GLY A 57 6.22 8.37 -21.67
N LYS A 58 5.85 8.14 -20.39
CA LYS A 58 4.44 8.13 -19.94
C LYS A 58 3.63 9.36 -20.37
N SER A 59 4.14 10.57 -20.11
CA SER A 59 3.45 11.82 -20.47
C SER A 59 3.27 11.97 -21.98
N THR A 60 4.28 11.58 -22.78
CA THR A 60 4.19 11.58 -24.24
C THR A 60 3.16 10.56 -24.73
N LEU A 61 3.08 9.39 -24.09
CA LEU A 61 2.07 8.38 -24.39
C LEU A 61 0.65 8.87 -24.08
N ILE A 62 0.45 9.60 -22.97
CA ILE A 62 -0.85 10.23 -22.63
C ILE A 62 -1.25 11.22 -23.73
N ASN A 63 -0.33 12.10 -24.15
CA ASN A 63 -0.57 13.04 -25.25
C ASN A 63 -0.89 12.28 -26.56
N ALA A 64 -0.20 11.19 -26.85
CA ALA A 64 -0.46 10.36 -28.03
C ALA A 64 -1.84 9.69 -27.98
N LEU A 65 -2.26 9.14 -26.83
CA LEU A 65 -3.60 8.56 -26.62
C LEU A 65 -4.71 9.60 -26.86
N ILE A 66 -4.50 10.83 -26.41
CA ILE A 66 -5.47 11.92 -26.64
C ILE A 66 -5.58 12.25 -28.13
N ASN A 67 -4.45 12.45 -28.81
CA ASN A 67 -4.47 12.73 -30.25
C ASN A 67 -5.10 11.59 -31.03
N TYR A 68 -4.79 10.34 -30.67
CA TYR A 68 -5.42 9.17 -31.25
C TYR A 68 -6.93 9.19 -31.03
N SER A 69 -7.41 9.40 -29.80
CA SER A 69 -8.86 9.48 -29.48
C SER A 69 -9.59 10.58 -30.25
N MET A 70 -8.92 11.72 -30.50
CA MET A 70 -9.45 12.83 -31.27
C MET A 70 -9.40 12.59 -32.80
N GLY A 71 -8.86 11.45 -33.24
CA GLY A 71 -8.72 11.10 -34.66
C GLY A 71 -7.68 11.93 -35.41
N VAL A 72 -6.67 12.44 -34.71
CA VAL A 72 -5.58 13.21 -35.34
C VAL A 72 -4.68 12.27 -36.13
N THR A 73 -4.45 12.60 -37.39
CA THR A 73 -3.61 11.86 -38.32
C THR A 73 -2.36 12.64 -38.69
N TRP A 74 -1.38 11.96 -39.30
CA TRP A 74 -0.21 12.63 -39.86
C TRP A 74 -0.59 13.79 -40.79
N LYS A 75 -1.63 13.65 -41.61
CA LYS A 75 -2.00 14.64 -42.63
C LYS A 75 -2.53 15.95 -42.05
N ASP A 76 -3.07 15.92 -40.84
CA ASP A 76 -3.68 17.08 -40.21
C ASP A 76 -2.67 18.16 -39.80
N GLN A 77 -1.39 17.78 -39.64
CA GLN A 77 -0.31 18.70 -39.27
C GLN A 77 -0.59 19.47 -37.96
N VAL A 78 -1.30 18.85 -37.02
CA VAL A 78 -1.56 19.39 -35.69
C VAL A 78 -1.20 18.38 -34.62
N TRP A 79 -0.94 18.86 -33.41
CA TRP A 79 -0.66 18.04 -32.24
C TRP A 79 -1.26 18.70 -31.00
N PHE A 80 -2.05 17.97 -30.23
CA PHE A 80 -2.62 18.46 -28.97
C PHE A 80 -1.80 17.97 -27.78
N GLN A 81 -1.61 18.83 -26.78
CA GLN A 81 -0.94 18.48 -25.52
C GLN A 81 -1.89 18.75 -24.35
N ILE A 82 -1.98 17.79 -23.44
CA ILE A 82 -2.62 18.00 -22.12
C ILE A 82 -1.56 18.07 -21.02
N VAL A 83 -0.50 17.29 -21.18
CA VAL A 83 0.66 17.27 -20.28
C VAL A 83 1.73 18.12 -20.92
N ASP A 84 2.14 19.19 -20.24
CA ASP A 84 3.26 20.02 -20.67
C ASP A 84 4.57 19.21 -20.62
N GLU A 85 5.31 19.21 -21.72
CA GLU A 85 6.59 18.51 -21.88
C GLU A 85 7.80 19.47 -21.82
N GLU A 86 7.60 20.80 -21.93
CA GLU A 86 8.65 21.83 -22.11
C GLU A 86 8.85 22.76 -20.90
N GLU A 87 7.83 23.08 -20.09
CA GLU A 87 8.04 23.76 -18.78
C GLU A 87 8.74 22.86 -17.74
N ARG A 88 9.08 21.63 -18.14
CA ARG A 88 9.68 20.59 -17.31
C ARG A 88 11.20 20.57 -17.43
N SER A 89 11.87 21.62 -16.93
CA SER A 89 13.33 21.64 -16.83
C SER A 89 13.84 20.39 -16.09
N GLN A 90 14.91 19.78 -16.60
CA GLN A 90 15.43 18.46 -16.18
C GLN A 90 15.88 18.35 -14.71
N ALA A 91 15.72 19.40 -13.90
CA ALA A 91 16.09 19.41 -12.48
C ALA A 91 14.88 19.39 -11.52
N GLU A 92 13.70 19.88 -11.91
CA GLU A 92 12.59 20.12 -10.95
C GLU A 92 11.26 19.43 -11.27
N SER A 93 11.07 18.90 -12.48
CA SER A 93 9.73 18.49 -12.92
C SER A 93 9.60 16.98 -13.19
N GLN A 94 9.08 16.27 -12.20
CA GLN A 94 8.45 14.96 -12.37
C GLN A 94 7.02 15.08 -11.84
N THR A 95 6.03 14.40 -12.45
CA THR A 95 4.66 14.25 -11.90
C THR A 95 4.80 13.93 -10.40
N SER A 96 4.45 14.86 -9.52
CA SER A 96 4.78 14.79 -8.08
C SER A 96 3.78 13.95 -7.30
N ASP A 97 2.62 13.68 -7.89
CA ASP A 97 1.50 12.96 -7.30
C ASP A 97 0.72 12.21 -8.40
N VAL A 98 -0.14 11.26 -8.05
CA VAL A 98 -0.96 10.51 -9.01
C VAL A 98 -2.00 11.44 -9.65
N ILE A 99 -2.10 11.43 -10.98
CA ILE A 99 -3.04 12.27 -11.75
C ILE A 99 -3.98 11.38 -12.55
N VAL A 100 -5.28 11.67 -12.48
CA VAL A 100 -6.31 10.98 -13.26
C VAL A 100 -6.71 11.86 -14.44
N TYR A 101 -6.41 11.41 -15.66
CA TYR A 101 -6.83 12.05 -16.90
C TYR A 101 -8.12 11.40 -17.42
N GLU A 102 -9.14 12.20 -17.63
CA GLU A 102 -10.42 11.77 -18.19
C GLU A 102 -10.61 12.38 -19.58
N ILE A 103 -10.83 11.53 -20.58
CA ILE A 103 -10.93 11.92 -21.98
C ILE A 103 -12.29 11.45 -22.50
N PHE A 104 -13.19 12.42 -22.72
CA PHE A 104 -14.58 12.19 -23.06
C PHE A 104 -15.01 12.92 -24.34
N GLY A 105 -16.11 12.46 -24.93
CA GLY A 105 -16.77 13.15 -26.05
C GLY A 105 -16.10 12.92 -27.41
N TYR A 106 -15.25 11.89 -27.51
CA TYR A 106 -14.58 11.48 -28.75
C TYR A 106 -14.96 10.05 -29.18
N GLU A 107 -16.03 9.48 -28.62
CA GLU A 107 -16.45 8.07 -28.80
C GLU A 107 -17.12 7.79 -30.15
N ALA A 108 -17.16 8.79 -31.04
CA ALA A 108 -17.60 8.68 -32.42
C ALA A 108 -16.42 8.80 -33.41
N GLY A 109 -15.20 8.97 -32.89
CA GLY A 109 -13.96 9.04 -33.65
C GLY A 109 -13.32 7.65 -33.80
N THR A 110 -12.04 7.57 -33.49
CA THR A 110 -11.23 6.33 -33.57
C THR A 110 -11.58 5.31 -32.48
N LEU A 111 -12.02 5.77 -31.31
CA LEU A 111 -12.39 4.92 -30.19
C LEU A 111 -13.90 4.85 -30.03
N SER A 112 -14.41 3.66 -29.71
CA SER A 112 -15.84 3.45 -29.44
C SER A 112 -16.25 3.78 -27.99
N TYR A 113 -15.29 4.15 -27.14
CA TYR A 113 -15.38 4.32 -25.70
C TYR A 113 -14.60 5.55 -25.21
N SER A 114 -14.93 6.01 -24.00
CA SER A 114 -14.19 7.02 -23.26
C SER A 114 -12.93 6.45 -22.62
N LEU A 115 -11.93 7.29 -22.35
CA LEU A 115 -10.70 6.88 -21.67
C LEU A 115 -10.53 7.54 -20.30
N THR A 116 -10.11 6.75 -19.32
CA THR A 116 -9.58 7.23 -18.05
C THR A 116 -8.15 6.71 -17.90
N ILE A 117 -7.19 7.59 -17.71
CA ILE A 117 -5.77 7.23 -17.57
C ILE A 117 -5.28 7.67 -16.21
N ILE A 118 -4.79 6.72 -15.42
CA ILE A 118 -4.17 6.98 -14.12
C ILE A 118 -2.66 7.05 -14.37
N ASP A 119 -2.12 8.27 -14.33
CA ASP A 119 -0.68 8.52 -14.44
C ASP A 119 -0.05 8.47 -13.06
N THR A 120 0.87 7.53 -12.85
CA THR A 120 1.70 7.52 -11.65
C THR A 120 2.94 8.39 -11.87
N PRO A 121 3.49 9.00 -10.82
CA PRO A 121 4.79 9.65 -10.86
C PRO A 121 5.87 8.89 -11.64
N GLY A 122 6.79 9.65 -12.25
CA GLY A 122 8.05 9.13 -12.75
C GLY A 122 8.82 8.50 -11.60
N TYR A 123 8.92 7.18 -11.61
CA TYR A 123 9.66 6.47 -10.60
C TYR A 123 11.15 6.54 -10.94
N GLY A 124 11.94 7.22 -10.08
CA GLY A 124 13.31 7.60 -10.43
C GLY A 124 13.75 8.96 -9.87
N ALA A 125 12.83 9.82 -9.42
CA ALA A 125 13.19 11.03 -8.66
C ALA A 125 14.03 10.68 -7.42
N THR A 126 15.01 11.52 -7.10
CA THR A 126 15.90 11.49 -5.93
C THR A 126 15.19 11.57 -4.56
N LYS A 127 13.85 11.43 -4.50
CA LYS A 127 12.99 11.69 -3.33
C LYS A 127 12.81 10.52 -2.35
N GLY A 128 13.48 9.38 -2.60
CA GLY A 128 13.54 8.25 -1.65
C GLY A 128 12.24 7.42 -1.54
N ILE A 129 12.29 6.41 -0.67
CA ILE A 129 11.24 5.40 -0.44
C ILE A 129 9.94 5.99 0.15
N GLU A 130 10.02 7.13 0.83
CA GLU A 130 8.87 7.82 1.44
C GLU A 130 7.84 8.28 0.39
N HIS A 131 8.30 8.70 -0.79
CA HIS A 131 7.44 9.12 -1.90
C HIS A 131 6.67 7.93 -2.51
N ASP A 132 7.27 6.73 -2.49
CA ASP A 132 6.68 5.53 -3.10
C ASP A 132 5.52 4.95 -2.24
N VAL A 133 5.61 5.08 -0.91
CA VAL A 133 4.52 4.72 0.01
C VAL A 133 3.32 5.65 -0.21
N ILE A 134 3.56 6.95 -0.37
CA ILE A 134 2.51 7.94 -0.66
C ILE A 134 1.79 7.56 -1.96
N VAL A 135 2.52 7.24 -3.03
CA VAL A 135 1.88 6.85 -4.30
C VAL A 135 1.00 5.61 -4.14
N SER A 136 1.44 4.64 -3.35
CA SER A 136 0.61 3.46 -3.06
C SER A 136 -0.68 3.88 -2.35
N GLU A 137 -0.60 4.68 -1.29
CA GLU A 137 -1.77 5.21 -0.56
C GLU A 137 -2.73 6.01 -1.46
N ARG A 138 -2.19 6.85 -2.35
CA ARG A 138 -2.96 7.60 -3.34
C ARG A 138 -3.78 6.69 -4.26
N LEU A 139 -3.17 5.59 -4.73
CA LEU A 139 -3.89 4.58 -5.52
C LEU A 139 -4.94 3.86 -4.68
N LEU A 140 -4.69 3.61 -3.38
CA LEU A 140 -5.69 3.05 -2.47
C LEU A 140 -6.92 3.95 -2.35
N ASP A 141 -6.70 5.24 -2.11
CA ASP A 141 -7.76 6.24 -2.00
C ASP A 141 -8.60 6.27 -3.28
N LEU A 142 -7.94 6.25 -4.44
CA LEU A 142 -8.60 6.25 -5.75
C LEU A 142 -9.52 5.04 -5.94
N PHE A 143 -9.08 3.86 -5.52
CA PHE A 143 -9.81 2.61 -5.74
C PHE A 143 -10.89 2.33 -4.70
N ARG A 144 -10.85 3.04 -3.56
CA ARG A 144 -11.84 2.90 -2.47
C ARG A 144 -12.96 3.92 -2.55
N SER A 145 -12.73 5.07 -3.16
CA SER A 145 -13.73 6.13 -3.21
C SER A 145 -14.91 5.75 -4.10
N ASP A 146 -16.14 6.04 -3.66
CA ASP A 146 -17.37 5.79 -4.44
C ASP A 146 -17.35 6.55 -5.77
N ASP A 147 -16.88 7.79 -5.73
CA ASP A 147 -16.62 8.67 -6.89
C ASP A 147 -15.28 8.38 -7.61
N GLY A 148 -14.56 7.34 -7.17
CA GLY A 148 -13.25 6.95 -7.65
C GLY A 148 -13.29 6.01 -8.84
N VAL A 149 -12.21 5.25 -9.03
CA VAL A 149 -12.11 4.26 -10.11
C VAL A 149 -12.47 2.89 -9.55
N GLN A 150 -13.47 2.24 -10.15
CA GLN A 150 -13.97 0.93 -9.69
C GLN A 150 -13.43 -0.25 -10.50
N GLU A 151 -12.95 0.02 -11.72
CA GLU A 151 -12.51 -0.99 -12.67
C GLU A 151 -11.27 -0.53 -13.45
N VAL A 152 -10.33 -1.45 -13.66
CA VAL A 152 -9.12 -1.26 -14.49
C VAL A 152 -9.16 -2.22 -15.66
N HIS A 153 -8.92 -1.71 -16.87
CA HIS A 153 -8.91 -2.49 -18.10
C HIS A 153 -7.50 -2.89 -18.51
N ALA A 154 -6.52 -2.02 -18.30
CA ALA A 154 -5.12 -2.35 -18.50
C ALA A 154 -4.22 -1.71 -17.45
N VAL A 155 -3.15 -2.41 -17.09
CA VAL A 155 -1.98 -1.82 -16.45
C VAL A 155 -0.86 -1.81 -17.47
N GLY A 156 -0.47 -0.62 -17.91
CA GLY A 156 0.63 -0.42 -18.84
C GLY A 156 1.95 -0.24 -18.12
N LEU A 157 2.84 -1.22 -18.22
CA LEU A 157 4.23 -1.07 -17.82
C LEU A 157 4.99 -0.36 -18.95
N VAL A 158 5.30 0.91 -18.73
CA VAL A 158 5.91 1.79 -19.74
C VAL A 158 7.43 1.71 -19.66
N MET A 159 8.05 1.26 -20.73
CA MET A 159 9.50 1.03 -20.87
C MET A 159 10.00 1.54 -22.21
N LYS A 160 11.30 1.80 -22.36
CA LYS A 160 11.90 2.11 -23.67
C LYS A 160 12.26 0.81 -24.40
N ALA A 161 12.22 0.84 -25.73
CA ALA A 161 12.61 -0.30 -26.55
C ALA A 161 14.05 -0.80 -26.28
N THR A 162 14.94 0.10 -25.86
CA THR A 162 16.35 -0.18 -25.57
C THR A 162 16.64 -0.52 -24.11
N ASP A 163 15.61 -0.66 -23.26
CA ASP A 163 15.80 -0.96 -21.85
C ASP A 163 16.17 -2.44 -21.68
N ASN A 164 17.48 -2.73 -21.57
CA ASN A 164 18.00 -4.09 -21.43
C ASN A 164 17.92 -4.68 -20.01
N ARG A 165 17.38 -3.93 -19.05
CA ARG A 165 17.12 -4.39 -17.68
C ARG A 165 16.02 -3.55 -17.04
N LEU A 166 15.14 -4.18 -16.26
CA LEU A 166 14.36 -3.44 -15.29
C LEU A 166 15.27 -3.06 -14.12
N SER A 167 15.33 -1.78 -13.77
CA SER A 167 16.02 -1.38 -12.56
C SER A 167 15.37 -2.04 -11.34
N GLU A 168 16.18 -2.34 -10.32
CA GLU A 168 15.66 -2.84 -9.03
C GLU A 168 14.59 -1.92 -8.45
N ARG A 169 14.72 -0.61 -8.72
CA ARG A 169 13.76 0.40 -8.29
C ARG A 169 12.42 0.30 -9.04
N LEU A 170 12.44 0.18 -10.37
CA LEU A 170 11.22 0.00 -11.15
C LEU A 170 10.51 -1.30 -10.74
N LYS A 171 11.28 -2.36 -10.52
CA LYS A 171 10.74 -3.65 -10.07
C LYS A 171 10.04 -3.52 -8.72
N TYR A 172 10.70 -2.94 -7.72
CA TYR A 172 10.12 -2.66 -6.40
C TYR A 172 8.80 -1.89 -6.48
N ILE A 173 8.75 -0.87 -7.34
CA ILE A 173 7.58 -0.02 -7.50
C ILE A 173 6.45 -0.73 -8.21
N PHE A 174 6.77 -1.41 -9.31
CA PHE A 174 5.83 -2.25 -10.02
C PHE A 174 5.23 -3.28 -9.05
N ASP A 175 6.07 -3.94 -8.27
CA ASP A 175 5.66 -4.88 -7.23
C ASP A 175 4.78 -4.22 -6.17
N SER A 176 5.08 -2.99 -5.74
CA SER A 176 4.26 -2.22 -4.80
C SER A 176 2.88 -1.89 -5.37
N VAL A 177 2.79 -1.43 -6.62
CA VAL A 177 1.52 -1.18 -7.30
C VAL A 177 0.76 -2.50 -7.52
N MET A 178 1.44 -3.57 -7.94
CA MET A 178 0.84 -4.89 -8.13
C MET A 178 0.35 -5.50 -6.81
N SER A 179 0.99 -5.15 -5.69
CA SER A 179 0.62 -5.59 -4.35
C SER A 179 -0.76 -5.14 -3.91
N LEU A 180 -1.30 -4.09 -4.56
CA LEU A 180 -2.65 -3.60 -4.31
C LEU A 180 -3.69 -4.53 -4.92
N PHE A 181 -3.36 -5.21 -6.01
CA PHE A 181 -4.33 -5.95 -6.81
C PHE A 181 -4.39 -7.45 -6.48
N GLY A 182 -5.55 -8.05 -6.75
CA GLY A 182 -5.72 -9.50 -6.68
C GLY A 182 -5.12 -10.22 -7.89
N LYS A 183 -4.92 -11.55 -7.76
CA LYS A 183 -4.31 -12.41 -8.80
C LYS A 183 -4.94 -12.31 -10.21
N ASN A 184 -6.19 -11.87 -10.29
CA ASN A 184 -6.93 -11.81 -11.55
C ASN A 184 -6.46 -10.69 -12.50
N LEU A 185 -5.63 -9.74 -12.05
CA LEU A 185 -5.14 -8.65 -12.89
C LEU A 185 -4.03 -9.04 -13.86
N GLU A 186 -3.37 -10.19 -13.68
CA GLU A 186 -2.21 -10.58 -14.48
C GLU A 186 -2.45 -10.49 -16.00
N LYS A 187 -3.65 -10.88 -16.45
CA LYS A 187 -4.07 -10.84 -17.86
C LYS A 187 -4.31 -9.43 -18.42
N ASN A 188 -4.36 -8.42 -17.56
CA ASN A 188 -4.59 -7.03 -17.91
C ASN A 188 -3.29 -6.20 -17.85
N ILE A 189 -2.18 -6.81 -17.44
CA ILE A 189 -0.87 -6.15 -17.40
C ILE A 189 -0.20 -6.34 -18.75
N VAL A 190 0.20 -5.26 -19.41
CA VAL A 190 0.82 -5.24 -20.74
C VAL A 190 2.02 -4.31 -20.77
N ALA A 191 2.97 -4.58 -21.67
CA ALA A 191 4.12 -3.70 -21.87
C ALA A 191 3.81 -2.61 -22.91
N LEU A 192 4.06 -1.34 -22.56
CA LEU A 192 3.90 -0.20 -23.46
C LEU A 192 5.30 0.32 -23.82
N ILE A 193 5.81 -0.13 -24.96
CA ILE A 193 7.19 0.08 -25.38
C ILE A 193 7.31 1.39 -26.15
N THR A 194 7.96 2.36 -25.53
CA THR A 194 8.21 3.70 -26.04
C THR A 194 9.57 3.78 -26.73
N HIS A 195 9.81 4.88 -27.46
CA HIS A 195 11.05 5.07 -28.23
C HIS A 195 11.33 3.94 -29.25
N SER A 196 10.30 3.21 -29.67
CA SER A 196 10.42 2.12 -30.64
C SER A 196 10.62 2.66 -32.06
N ASP A 197 11.42 1.96 -32.85
CA ASP A 197 11.58 2.16 -34.28
C ASP A 197 10.58 1.33 -35.12
N GLY A 198 9.76 0.51 -34.47
CA GLY A 198 8.77 -0.38 -35.08
C GLY A 198 9.24 -1.83 -35.23
N VAL A 199 10.46 -2.15 -34.79
CA VAL A 199 10.99 -3.52 -34.76
C VAL A 199 10.72 -4.15 -33.38
N THR A 200 10.71 -5.48 -33.33
CA THR A 200 10.62 -6.25 -32.09
C THR A 200 11.63 -5.74 -31.05
N PRO A 201 11.20 -5.32 -29.85
CA PRO A 201 12.07 -4.75 -28.84
C PRO A 201 12.72 -5.84 -27.98
N ASP A 202 13.63 -6.62 -28.58
CA ASP A 202 14.24 -7.80 -27.95
C ASP A 202 14.83 -7.50 -26.56
N ASP A 203 15.60 -6.41 -26.43
CA ASP A 203 16.21 -5.99 -25.16
C ASP A 203 15.16 -5.81 -24.04
N ALA A 204 14.05 -5.14 -24.34
CA ALA A 204 13.00 -4.88 -23.36
C ALA A 204 12.20 -6.14 -23.01
N LEU A 205 11.95 -7.01 -24.00
CA LEU A 205 11.24 -8.28 -23.78
C LEU A 205 12.08 -9.27 -22.97
N GLU A 206 13.38 -9.35 -23.26
CA GLU A 206 14.33 -10.13 -22.45
C GLU A 206 14.42 -9.59 -21.02
N ALA A 207 14.46 -8.28 -20.84
CA ALA A 207 14.46 -7.65 -19.52
C ALA A 207 13.21 -8.03 -18.70
N LEU A 208 12.03 -8.02 -19.31
CA LEU A 208 10.77 -8.44 -18.68
C LEU A 208 10.78 -9.92 -18.26
N LYS A 209 11.25 -10.79 -19.17
CA LYS A 209 11.39 -12.23 -18.91
C LYS A 209 12.40 -12.50 -17.78
N ALA A 210 13.56 -11.85 -17.80
CA ALA A 210 14.59 -11.97 -16.79
C ALA A 210 14.11 -11.48 -15.41
N ALA A 211 13.32 -10.40 -15.38
CA ALA A 211 12.74 -9.88 -14.15
C ALA A 211 11.59 -10.74 -13.59
N LYS A 212 11.06 -11.69 -14.38
CA LYS A 212 9.92 -12.56 -14.06
C LYS A 212 8.64 -11.75 -13.77
N ILE A 213 8.40 -10.69 -14.55
CA ILE A 213 7.20 -9.87 -14.42
C ILE A 213 5.97 -10.68 -14.86
N LYS A 214 5.00 -10.82 -13.96
CA LYS A 214 3.69 -11.43 -14.25
C LYS A 214 2.88 -10.46 -15.11
N CYS A 215 2.66 -10.82 -16.36
CA CYS A 215 1.91 -10.01 -17.32
C CYS A 215 1.16 -10.90 -18.30
N ALA A 216 0.27 -10.30 -19.09
CA ALA A 216 -0.41 -10.98 -20.17
C ALA A 216 0.62 -11.58 -21.12
N ASN A 217 0.38 -12.82 -21.50
CA ASN A 217 1.32 -13.59 -22.30
C ASN A 217 0.58 -14.29 -23.44
N GLU A 218 1.12 -14.18 -24.64
CA GLU A 218 0.68 -14.89 -25.84
C GLU A 218 1.90 -15.63 -26.41
N GLU A 219 1.77 -16.94 -26.63
CA GLU A 219 2.83 -17.77 -27.24
C GLU A 219 4.22 -17.70 -26.56
N ASN A 220 4.27 -17.57 -25.22
CA ASN A 220 5.48 -17.37 -24.40
C ASN A 220 6.13 -15.99 -24.52
N GLU A 221 5.42 -15.00 -25.04
CA GLU A 221 5.87 -13.62 -25.14
C GLU A 221 4.95 -12.66 -24.35
N PRO A 222 5.52 -11.70 -23.60
CA PRO A 222 4.73 -10.63 -23.01
C PRO A 222 3.95 -9.86 -24.07
N VAL A 223 2.64 -9.70 -23.85
CA VAL A 223 1.81 -8.84 -24.71
C VAL A 223 2.34 -7.41 -24.61
N HIS A 224 2.66 -6.82 -25.75
CA HIS A 224 3.31 -5.52 -25.82
C HIS A 224 2.80 -4.70 -27.00
N PHE A 225 2.91 -3.38 -26.87
CA PHE A 225 2.50 -2.42 -27.91
C PHE A 225 3.61 -1.39 -28.13
N LEU A 226 3.84 -1.02 -29.39
CA LEU A 226 4.96 -0.18 -29.79
C LEU A 226 4.53 1.27 -30.02
N PHE A 227 5.29 2.19 -29.46
CA PHE A 227 5.09 3.63 -29.62
C PHE A 227 6.43 4.30 -29.91
N ASN A 228 6.44 5.14 -30.93
CA ASN A 228 7.50 6.11 -31.12
C ASN A 228 7.11 7.42 -30.40
N ASN A 229 8.06 8.16 -29.86
CA ASN A 229 7.79 9.34 -29.01
C ASN A 229 8.09 10.67 -29.72
N GLN A 230 8.16 10.68 -31.05
CA GLN A 230 8.59 11.84 -31.83
C GLN A 230 7.46 12.60 -32.55
N GLN A 231 6.18 12.34 -32.26
CA GLN A 231 5.06 12.88 -33.05
C GLN A 231 4.96 14.41 -33.02
N LYS A 232 5.38 15.04 -31.91
CA LYS A 232 5.46 16.50 -31.73
C LYS A 232 6.58 17.16 -32.54
N LYS A 233 7.62 16.40 -32.92
CA LYS A 233 8.86 16.96 -33.46
C LYS A 233 8.61 17.64 -34.80
N GLU A 234 9.26 18.78 -35.00
CA GLU A 234 9.11 19.58 -36.21
C GLU A 234 9.51 18.80 -37.47
N ARG A 235 8.60 18.79 -38.43
CA ARG A 235 8.66 18.11 -39.72
C ARG A 235 9.46 18.94 -40.73
N THR A 236 10.77 19.01 -40.50
CA THR A 236 11.70 19.56 -41.48
C THR A 236 11.93 18.56 -42.63
N LYS A 237 12.41 19.05 -43.78
CA LYS A 237 12.77 18.18 -44.93
C LYS A 237 13.73 17.04 -44.53
N LYS A 238 14.67 17.33 -43.62
CA LYS A 238 15.66 16.35 -43.11
C LYS A 238 15.02 15.24 -42.28
N ASN A 239 14.01 15.58 -41.48
CA ASN A 239 13.42 14.66 -40.51
C ASN A 239 12.17 13.93 -41.04
N LYS A 240 11.59 14.39 -42.15
CA LYS A 240 10.29 13.93 -42.66
C LYS A 240 10.15 12.40 -42.73
N MET A 241 11.09 11.71 -43.36
CA MET A 241 11.05 10.25 -43.51
C MET A 241 11.02 9.52 -42.16
N GLY A 242 11.89 9.91 -41.23
CA GLY A 242 11.94 9.30 -39.90
C GLY A 242 10.68 9.60 -39.08
N LEU A 243 10.11 10.80 -39.24
CA LEU A 243 8.88 11.19 -38.55
C LEU A 243 7.64 10.52 -39.13
N GLU A 244 7.59 10.27 -40.44
CA GLU A 244 6.53 9.47 -41.07
C GLU A 244 6.54 8.03 -40.53
N ASN A 245 7.73 7.42 -40.40
CA ASN A 245 7.85 6.11 -39.78
C ASN A 245 7.42 6.14 -38.30
N ALA A 246 7.90 7.13 -37.53
CA ALA A 246 7.51 7.30 -36.14
C ALA A 246 5.99 7.41 -35.94
N TRP A 247 5.30 8.13 -36.83
CA TRP A 247 3.84 8.21 -36.78
C TRP A 247 3.17 6.88 -37.08
N ARG A 248 3.63 6.15 -38.11
CA ARG A 248 3.09 4.82 -38.45
C ARG A 248 3.23 3.82 -37.32
N VAL A 249 4.40 3.79 -36.66
CA VAL A 249 4.64 2.89 -35.51
C VAL A 249 3.65 3.17 -34.38
N THR A 250 3.49 4.43 -33.99
CA THR A 250 2.54 4.80 -32.93
C THR A 250 1.09 4.59 -33.33
N GLU A 251 0.71 4.87 -34.59
CA GLU A 251 -0.65 4.63 -35.08
C GLU A 251 -1.02 3.15 -35.06
N GLU A 252 -0.10 2.28 -35.47
CA GLU A 252 -0.25 0.83 -35.40
C GLU A 252 -0.41 0.35 -33.95
N GLY A 253 0.53 0.74 -33.07
CA GLY A 253 0.49 0.34 -31.66
C GLY A 253 -0.74 0.87 -30.93
N MET A 254 -1.24 2.06 -31.27
CA MET A 254 -2.51 2.57 -30.72
C MET A 254 -3.71 1.75 -31.19
N ARG A 255 -3.72 1.32 -32.46
CA ARG A 255 -4.79 0.47 -32.99
C ARG A 255 -4.81 -0.87 -32.26
N GLU A 256 -3.69 -1.56 -32.21
CA GLU A 256 -3.57 -2.85 -31.52
C GLU A 256 -3.92 -2.73 -30.03
N PHE A 257 -3.42 -1.70 -29.35
CA PHE A 257 -3.73 -1.47 -27.93
C PHE A 257 -5.22 -1.14 -27.72
N SER A 258 -5.83 -0.39 -28.63
CA SER A 258 -7.26 -0.09 -28.56
C SER A 258 -8.12 -1.33 -28.72
N GLU A 259 -7.76 -2.23 -29.64
CA GLU A 259 -8.43 -3.53 -29.83
C GLU A 259 -8.29 -4.42 -28.60
N PHE A 260 -7.10 -4.42 -27.97
CA PHE A 260 -6.88 -5.11 -26.71
C PHE A 260 -7.83 -4.58 -25.62
N LEU A 261 -7.95 -3.25 -25.46
CA LEU A 261 -8.84 -2.64 -24.46
C LEU A 261 -10.33 -2.94 -24.72
N GLU A 262 -10.74 -3.06 -25.98
CA GLU A 262 -12.11 -3.45 -26.35
C GLU A 262 -12.43 -4.88 -25.92
N LYS A 263 -11.54 -5.82 -26.24
CA LYS A 263 -11.69 -7.26 -25.97
C LYS A 263 -11.49 -7.60 -24.49
N THR A 264 -10.70 -6.81 -23.78
CA THR A 264 -10.30 -7.09 -22.40
C THR A 264 -11.44 -6.82 -21.42
N ALA A 265 -11.75 -7.83 -20.60
CA ALA A 265 -12.69 -7.71 -19.51
C ALA A 265 -12.12 -6.80 -18.39
N PRO A 266 -12.94 -5.88 -17.83
CA PRO A 266 -12.50 -5.06 -16.71
C PRO A 266 -12.22 -5.91 -15.48
N GLN A 267 -11.16 -5.55 -14.76
CA GLN A 267 -10.88 -6.10 -13.44
C GLN A 267 -11.51 -5.21 -12.38
N LYS A 268 -12.48 -5.79 -11.67
CA LYS A 268 -13.15 -5.12 -10.55
C LYS A 268 -12.18 -4.99 -9.38
N LEU A 269 -12.12 -3.78 -8.83
CA LEU A 269 -11.23 -3.46 -7.72
C LEU A 269 -11.77 -3.93 -6.36
N MET A 270 -12.93 -4.60 -6.30
CA MET A 270 -13.42 -5.21 -5.06
C MET A 270 -12.46 -6.28 -4.50
N THR A 271 -11.80 -7.04 -5.36
CA THR A 271 -10.76 -8.00 -4.92
C THR A 271 -9.53 -7.27 -4.40
N THR A 272 -9.11 -6.19 -5.06
CA THR A 272 -8.10 -5.23 -4.60
C THR A 272 -8.46 -4.71 -3.20
N VAL A 273 -9.70 -4.25 -2.97
CA VAL A 273 -10.13 -3.76 -1.64
C VAL A 273 -9.98 -4.81 -0.53
N GLU A 274 -10.32 -6.09 -0.77
CA GLU A 274 -10.08 -7.14 0.25
C GLU A 274 -8.58 -7.42 0.47
N VAL A 275 -7.73 -7.37 -0.58
CA VAL A 275 -6.25 -7.45 -0.43
C VAL A 275 -5.75 -6.36 0.51
N LEU A 276 -6.22 -5.12 0.29
CA LEU A 276 -5.82 -3.95 1.06
C LEU A 276 -6.32 -4.01 2.50
N ASN A 277 -7.57 -4.41 2.70
CA ASN A 277 -8.13 -4.62 4.03
C ASN A 277 -7.37 -5.72 4.79
N GLU A 278 -6.97 -6.80 4.12
CA GLU A 278 -6.18 -7.85 4.77
C GLU A 278 -4.77 -7.38 5.14
N ARG A 279 -4.13 -6.50 4.36
CA ARG A 279 -2.87 -5.87 4.74
C ARG A 279 -3.01 -4.99 5.99
N ILE A 280 -4.03 -4.12 6.02
CA ILE A 280 -4.31 -3.29 7.21
C ILE A 280 -4.55 -4.18 8.43
N ARG A 281 -5.34 -5.24 8.27
CA ARG A 281 -5.58 -6.22 9.34
C ARG A 281 -4.31 -6.94 9.77
N LEU A 282 -3.42 -7.31 8.85
CA LEU A 282 -2.12 -7.92 9.18
C LEU A 282 -1.26 -6.94 9.97
N THR A 283 -1.09 -5.70 9.50
CA THR A 283 -0.32 -4.67 10.19
C THR A 283 -0.86 -4.41 11.60
N ALA A 284 -2.17 -4.26 11.73
CA ALA A 284 -2.83 -4.04 13.01
C ALA A 284 -2.69 -5.27 13.95
N CYS A 285 -2.78 -6.48 13.42
CA CYS A 285 -2.58 -7.73 14.16
C CYS A 285 -1.14 -7.83 14.69
N ILE A 286 -0.15 -7.48 13.86
CA ILE A 286 1.27 -7.50 14.23
C ILE A 286 1.60 -6.44 15.29
N GLN A 287 1.09 -5.22 15.13
CA GLN A 287 1.26 -4.15 16.13
C GLN A 287 0.67 -4.57 17.47
N ASN A 288 -0.56 -5.10 17.44
CA ASN A 288 -1.23 -5.58 18.65
C ASN A 288 -0.49 -6.78 19.29
N LEU A 289 0.01 -7.71 18.47
CA LEU A 289 0.84 -8.83 18.92
C LEU A 289 2.11 -8.34 19.65
N GLN A 290 2.81 -7.33 19.12
CA GLN A 290 3.99 -6.78 19.76
C GLN A 290 3.67 -6.18 21.14
N GLU A 291 2.61 -5.38 21.24
CA GLU A 291 2.15 -4.80 22.52
C GLU A 291 1.76 -5.87 23.54
N ARG A 292 1.16 -6.97 23.06
CA ARG A 292 0.79 -8.11 23.91
C ARG A 292 2.00 -8.91 24.38
N ILE A 293 2.97 -9.17 23.51
CA ILE A 293 4.22 -9.84 23.89
C ILE A 293 4.93 -9.02 24.98
N GLU A 294 5.02 -7.71 24.81
CA GLU A 294 5.60 -6.82 25.83
C GLU A 294 4.84 -6.89 27.16
N PHE A 295 3.50 -6.90 27.11
CA PHE A 295 2.67 -7.06 28.31
C PHE A 295 2.87 -8.43 28.99
N ILE A 296 2.94 -9.51 28.20
CA ILE A 296 3.21 -10.87 28.72
C ILE A 296 4.57 -10.91 29.40
N GLU A 297 5.61 -10.35 28.78
CA GLU A 297 6.96 -10.35 29.36
C GLU A 297 7.00 -9.55 30.68
N LEU A 298 6.28 -8.43 30.75
CA LEU A 298 6.09 -7.68 31.99
C LEU A 298 5.36 -8.52 33.05
N LYS A 299 4.27 -9.21 32.68
CA LYS A 299 3.51 -10.08 33.59
C LYS A 299 4.31 -11.28 34.07
N GLN A 300 5.10 -11.89 33.20
CA GLN A 300 6.02 -12.98 33.57
C GLN A 300 7.07 -12.49 34.58
N ARG A 301 7.57 -11.25 34.43
CA ARG A 301 8.45 -10.63 35.44
C ARG A 301 7.74 -10.38 36.77
N GLU A 302 6.51 -9.83 36.77
CA GLU A 302 5.67 -9.66 37.96
C GLU A 302 5.48 -11.01 38.69
N ILE A 303 5.10 -12.05 37.95
CA ILE A 303 4.89 -13.40 38.49
C ILE A 303 6.20 -13.96 39.08
N LYS A 304 7.33 -13.79 38.38
CA LYS A 304 8.63 -14.26 38.86
C LYS A 304 9.06 -13.56 40.15
N GLN A 305 8.97 -12.23 40.21
CA GLN A 305 9.25 -11.45 41.41
C GLN A 305 8.35 -11.89 42.58
N THR A 306 7.06 -12.08 42.30
CA THR A 306 6.08 -12.53 43.30
C THR A 306 6.43 -13.93 43.83
N LYS A 307 6.76 -14.89 42.95
CA LYS A 307 7.18 -16.23 43.36
C LYS A 307 8.44 -16.19 44.21
N GLU A 308 9.46 -15.46 43.78
CA GLU A 308 10.71 -15.32 44.53
C GLU A 308 10.51 -14.66 45.90
N ALA A 309 9.60 -13.68 46.00
CA ALA A 309 9.24 -13.06 47.27
C ALA A 309 8.48 -14.03 48.19
N LEU A 310 7.46 -14.73 47.67
CA LEU A 310 6.70 -15.72 48.43
C LEU A 310 7.59 -16.88 48.93
N GLU A 311 8.56 -17.29 48.11
CA GLU A 311 9.50 -18.36 48.44
C GLU A 311 10.39 -18.00 49.64
N LYS A 312 10.82 -16.74 49.76
CA LYS A 312 11.59 -16.24 50.91
C LYS A 312 10.79 -16.28 52.21
N HIS A 313 9.47 -16.17 52.12
CA HIS A 313 8.54 -16.16 53.25
C HIS A 313 7.88 -17.52 53.52
N LYS A 314 8.43 -18.63 53.00
CA LYS A 314 7.87 -19.98 53.13
C LYS A 314 7.61 -20.42 54.58
N GLU A 315 8.52 -20.13 55.50
CA GLU A 315 8.38 -20.51 56.91
C GLU A 315 7.35 -19.65 57.66
N GLU A 316 7.23 -18.36 57.29
CA GLU A 316 6.20 -17.47 57.83
C GLU A 316 4.80 -17.87 57.32
N MET A 317 4.71 -18.33 56.07
CA MET A 317 3.48 -18.93 55.53
C MET A 317 3.05 -20.19 56.28
N LYS A 318 3.99 -21.07 56.67
CA LYS A 318 3.68 -22.28 57.48
C LYS A 318 3.22 -21.94 58.88
N THR A 319 3.74 -20.84 59.45
CA THR A 319 3.45 -20.41 60.81
C THR A 319 2.32 -19.37 60.91
N ASN A 320 1.64 -19.07 59.79
CA ASN A 320 0.58 -18.05 59.68
C ASN A 320 1.00 -16.66 60.22
N LYS A 321 2.28 -16.31 60.08
CA LYS A 321 2.76 -14.99 60.44
C LYS A 321 2.43 -13.98 59.34
N GLU A 322 2.15 -12.75 59.74
CA GLU A 322 1.98 -11.63 58.81
C GLU A 322 3.34 -11.24 58.21
N PHE A 323 3.35 -11.03 56.90
CA PHE A 323 4.54 -10.56 56.16
C PHE A 323 4.10 -9.67 55.00
N THR A 324 5.02 -8.84 54.53
CA THR A 324 4.82 -7.97 53.36
C THR A 324 5.77 -8.34 52.25
N ILE A 325 5.27 -8.35 51.02
CA ILE A 325 6.10 -8.49 49.82
C ILE A 325 6.04 -7.23 48.98
N GLU A 326 7.15 -6.96 48.29
CA GLU A 326 7.29 -5.83 47.37
C GLU A 326 7.56 -6.39 45.98
N PHE A 327 6.81 -5.91 44.98
CA PHE A 327 6.93 -6.34 43.60
C PHE A 327 6.37 -5.27 42.66
N ASP A 328 6.68 -5.43 41.37
CA ASP A 328 6.23 -4.54 40.33
C ASP A 328 4.92 -5.05 39.73
N GLU A 329 3.82 -4.34 39.97
CA GLU A 329 2.50 -4.68 39.44
C GLU A 329 2.26 -4.02 38.08
N VAL A 330 1.88 -4.84 37.09
CA VAL A 330 1.69 -4.41 35.72
C VAL A 330 0.20 -4.17 35.45
N TYR A 331 -0.12 -3.01 34.88
CA TYR A 331 -1.48 -2.64 34.51
C TYR A 331 -1.50 -1.87 33.18
N LYS A 332 -2.69 -1.72 32.60
CA LYS A 332 -2.91 -0.93 31.39
C LYS A 332 -3.59 0.38 31.73
N ASP A 333 -3.06 1.47 31.20
CA ASP A 333 -3.62 2.82 31.36
C ASP A 333 -3.91 3.44 29.98
N LYS A 334 -4.78 4.45 29.91
CA LYS A 334 -5.03 5.19 28.66
C LYS A 334 -4.21 6.49 28.63
N GLU A 335 -3.43 6.65 27.57
CA GLU A 335 -2.67 7.89 27.32
C GLU A 335 -3.13 8.56 26.02
N ASP A 336 -3.05 9.89 26.01
CA ASP A 336 -3.36 10.67 24.82
C ASP A 336 -2.31 10.45 23.71
N ILE A 337 -2.79 10.27 22.49
CA ILE A 337 -1.93 10.22 21.31
C ILE A 337 -1.35 11.61 21.08
N LYS A 338 -0.01 11.72 21.03
CA LYS A 338 0.66 12.95 20.61
C LYS A 338 0.49 13.14 19.10
N VAL A 339 -0.58 13.82 18.71
CA VAL A 339 -0.84 14.24 17.32
C VAL A 339 -0.24 15.62 17.06
N GLY A 340 0.38 15.79 15.89
CA GLY A 340 0.81 17.10 15.41
C GLY A 340 -0.38 18.03 15.18
N TRP A 341 -0.15 19.35 15.26
CA TRP A 341 -1.21 20.38 15.21
C TRP A 341 -2.15 20.23 13.99
N TRP A 342 -1.67 19.72 12.86
CA TRP A 342 -2.48 19.56 11.64
C TRP A 342 -3.43 18.35 11.64
N CYS A 343 -3.16 17.29 12.41
CA CYS A 343 -4.12 16.17 12.61
C CYS A 343 -5.40 16.61 13.36
N LEU A 344 -5.39 17.80 13.99
CA LEU A 344 -6.58 18.41 14.60
C LEU A 344 -7.58 18.88 13.54
N LEU A 345 -7.14 19.28 12.34
CA LEU A 345 -7.98 19.85 11.28
C LEU A 345 -8.69 18.78 10.43
N ALA A 346 -8.10 17.60 10.27
CA ALA A 346 -8.68 16.54 9.45
C ALA A 346 -9.73 15.69 10.19
N GLY A 347 -9.86 15.75 11.52
CA GLY A 347 -10.90 15.01 12.26
C GLY A 347 -10.78 13.48 12.29
N TYR A 348 -9.94 12.86 11.46
CA TYR A 348 -9.89 11.40 11.30
C TYR A 348 -8.82 10.66 12.12
N ALA A 349 -7.83 11.37 12.68
CA ALA A 349 -6.71 10.76 13.38
C ALA A 349 -7.12 10.28 14.79
N GLY A 350 -7.05 8.96 15.01
CA GLY A 350 -7.31 8.30 16.30
C GLY A 350 -6.93 6.82 16.25
N ALA A 351 -6.95 6.18 17.41
CA ALA A 351 -6.83 4.73 17.56
C ALA A 351 -8.21 4.11 17.65
N VAL A 352 -8.35 2.88 17.14
CA VAL A 352 -9.48 2.01 17.49
C VAL A 352 -9.01 1.08 18.60
N SER A 353 -9.63 1.17 19.77
CA SER A 353 -9.29 0.36 20.94
C SER A 353 -10.49 -0.41 21.46
N CYS A 354 -10.24 -1.61 22.00
CA CYS A 354 -11.26 -2.46 22.62
C CYS A 354 -11.34 -2.16 24.11
N ASN A 355 -12.52 -1.81 24.63
CA ASN A 355 -12.72 -1.53 26.05
C ASN A 355 -12.80 -2.82 26.90
N VAL A 356 -13.17 -3.94 26.28
CA VAL A 356 -13.25 -5.26 26.96
C VAL A 356 -11.85 -5.85 27.15
N CYS A 357 -11.09 -6.00 26.06
CA CYS A 357 -9.72 -6.54 26.09
C CYS A 357 -8.68 -5.54 26.61
N LYS A 358 -9.00 -4.24 26.61
CA LYS A 358 -8.07 -3.13 26.85
C LYS A 358 -6.88 -3.18 25.89
N GLU A 359 -7.16 -3.17 24.59
CA GLU A 359 -6.18 -3.39 23.53
C GLU A 359 -6.30 -2.36 22.41
N ASN A 360 -5.16 -1.97 21.81
CA ASN A 360 -5.14 -1.08 20.65
C ASN A 360 -5.31 -1.93 19.37
N CYS A 361 -6.53 -1.98 18.85
CA CYS A 361 -6.89 -2.88 17.77
C CYS A 361 -6.45 -2.37 16.39
N HIS A 362 -6.37 -1.06 16.20
CA HIS A 362 -5.80 -0.43 15.01
C HIS A 362 -5.14 0.89 15.37
N TYR A 363 -3.82 0.86 15.58
CA TYR A 363 -3.00 2.05 15.79
C TYR A 363 -1.50 1.72 15.64
N PRO A 364 -0.73 2.57 14.95
CA PRO A 364 -1.16 3.68 14.10
C PRO A 364 -1.82 3.20 12.79
N GLY A 365 -2.55 4.08 12.10
CA GLY A 365 -3.05 3.80 10.74
C GLY A 365 -4.57 3.89 10.52
N CYS A 366 -5.37 4.12 11.57
CA CYS A 366 -6.82 4.31 11.42
C CYS A 366 -7.16 5.74 10.98
N THR A 367 -6.97 6.06 9.70
CA THR A 367 -7.08 7.43 9.15
C THR A 367 -8.37 7.73 8.42
N MET A 368 -9.22 6.73 8.11
CA MET A 368 -10.42 6.94 7.28
C MET A 368 -11.75 6.68 8.01
N ALA A 369 -11.76 5.78 8.99
CA ALA A 369 -13.00 5.40 9.67
C ALA A 369 -13.51 6.51 10.60
N TRP A 370 -14.79 6.89 10.50
CA TRP A 370 -15.40 7.84 11.45
C TRP A 370 -15.69 7.20 12.80
N TYR A 371 -16.12 5.95 12.78
CA TYR A 371 -16.50 5.16 13.94
C TYR A 371 -15.67 3.87 13.98
N ALA A 372 -15.53 3.27 15.16
CA ALA A 372 -14.82 2.00 15.32
C ALA A 372 -15.41 0.90 14.42
N GLU A 373 -16.73 0.90 14.24
CA GLU A 373 -17.48 -0.05 13.41
C GLU A 373 -17.11 0.01 11.93
N HIS A 374 -16.66 1.18 11.44
CA HIS A 374 -16.25 1.40 10.06
C HIS A 374 -14.77 1.10 9.82
N CYS A 375 -14.03 0.72 10.87
CA CYS A 375 -12.62 0.41 10.74
C CYS A 375 -12.39 -0.91 10.01
N GLU A 376 -11.34 -0.99 9.19
CA GLU A 376 -11.02 -2.15 8.36
C GLU A 376 -10.72 -3.42 9.18
N VAL A 377 -10.33 -3.26 10.45
CA VAL A 377 -10.16 -4.38 11.39
C VAL A 377 -11.49 -4.97 11.86
N MET A 378 -12.62 -4.32 11.58
CA MET A 378 -13.94 -4.89 11.80
C MET A 378 -14.36 -5.71 10.58
N LYS A 379 -14.81 -6.94 10.82
CA LYS A 379 -15.33 -7.83 9.78
C LYS A 379 -16.59 -8.51 10.30
N LYS A 380 -17.70 -8.36 9.58
CA LYS A 380 -19.01 -8.92 9.95
C LYS A 380 -19.40 -8.55 11.40
N GLY A 381 -19.17 -7.29 11.80
CA GLY A 381 -19.51 -6.77 13.13
C GLY A 381 -18.59 -7.19 14.28
N ARG A 382 -17.47 -7.88 14.00
CA ARG A 382 -16.48 -8.29 15.01
C ARG A 382 -15.08 -7.80 14.69
N CYS A 383 -14.31 -7.50 15.73
CA CYS A 383 -12.92 -7.12 15.58
C CYS A 383 -12.06 -8.34 15.28
N THR A 384 -11.20 -8.21 14.28
CA THR A 384 -10.29 -9.29 13.88
C THR A 384 -8.94 -9.21 14.61
N SER A 385 -8.63 -8.08 15.24
CA SER A 385 -7.35 -7.77 15.90
C SER A 385 -7.34 -8.11 17.40
N CYS A 386 -8.41 -7.77 18.14
CA CYS A 386 -8.45 -8.01 19.59
C CYS A 386 -8.52 -9.50 19.96
N SER A 387 -8.14 -9.82 21.20
CA SER A 387 -8.00 -11.19 21.70
C SER A 387 -9.35 -11.89 21.78
N GLY A 388 -10.38 -11.18 22.26
CA GLY A 388 -11.72 -11.73 22.40
C GLY A 388 -12.57 -11.76 21.13
N LYS A 389 -12.05 -11.33 19.97
CA LYS A 389 -12.83 -11.10 18.74
C LYS A 389 -14.16 -10.37 19.04
N CYS A 390 -14.06 -9.35 19.91
CA CYS A 390 -15.17 -8.61 20.50
C CYS A 390 -16.03 -7.92 19.44
N LEU A 391 -17.27 -7.57 19.81
CA LEU A 391 -18.19 -6.89 18.91
C LEU A 391 -17.65 -5.50 18.59
N ALA A 392 -18.03 -4.97 17.43
CA ALA A 392 -17.62 -3.63 17.02
C ALA A 392 -18.10 -2.55 18.02
N SER A 393 -19.24 -2.79 18.69
CA SER A 393 -19.78 -1.94 19.78
C SER A 393 -18.90 -1.88 21.02
N ASP A 394 -18.02 -2.86 21.24
CA ASP A 394 -17.09 -2.88 22.38
C ASP A 394 -15.85 -2.01 22.12
N HIS A 395 -15.78 -1.39 20.94
CA HIS A 395 -14.64 -0.60 20.50
C HIS A 395 -14.99 0.88 20.42
N VAL A 396 -13.98 1.70 20.70
CA VAL A 396 -14.07 3.15 20.59
C VAL A 396 -13.00 3.64 19.63
N LYS A 397 -13.35 4.64 18.82
CA LYS A 397 -12.37 5.43 18.08
C LYS A 397 -12.12 6.72 18.85
N GLU A 398 -10.91 6.89 19.34
CA GLU A 398 -10.53 8.05 20.15
C GLU A 398 -9.04 8.39 20.01
N ARG A 399 -8.63 9.54 20.54
CA ARG A 399 -7.23 9.97 20.55
C ARG A 399 -6.47 9.45 21.77
N LYS A 400 -6.80 8.23 22.21
CA LYS A 400 -6.16 7.57 23.34
C LYS A 400 -5.78 6.14 22.98
N ILE A 401 -4.68 5.69 23.55
CA ILE A 401 -4.20 4.32 23.42
C ILE A 401 -3.97 3.71 24.79
N TYR A 402 -4.12 2.40 24.89
CA TYR A 402 -3.68 1.65 26.04
C TYR A 402 -2.15 1.55 26.03
N VAL A 403 -1.51 1.85 27.15
CA VAL A 403 -0.08 1.67 27.37
C VAL A 403 0.14 0.81 28.61
N ASN A 404 1.18 -0.01 28.58
CA ASN A 404 1.58 -0.82 29.72
C ASN A 404 2.32 0.06 30.73
N LYS A 405 1.87 0.05 32.00
CA LYS A 405 2.51 0.74 33.11
C LYS A 405 2.84 -0.23 34.22
N THR A 406 3.88 0.12 34.97
CA THR A 406 4.35 -0.64 36.12
C THR A 406 4.26 0.25 37.35
N LEU A 407 3.66 -0.27 38.41
CA LEU A 407 3.60 0.37 39.73
C LEU A 407 4.34 -0.51 40.73
N HIS A 408 5.32 0.07 41.42
CA HIS A 408 5.96 -0.61 42.53
C HIS A 408 5.00 -0.64 43.72
N VAL A 409 4.62 -1.84 44.18
CA VAL A 409 3.63 -2.03 45.23
C VAL A 409 4.19 -2.83 46.40
N LYS A 410 3.67 -2.53 47.59
CA LYS A 410 3.88 -3.30 48.82
C LYS A 410 2.54 -3.88 49.26
N ARG A 411 2.46 -5.21 49.43
CA ARG A 411 1.23 -5.89 49.83
C ARG A 411 1.46 -6.86 50.99
N THR A 412 0.48 -7.02 51.86
CA THR A 412 0.49 -8.03 52.92
C THR A 412 0.13 -9.41 52.37
N ASN A 413 0.45 -10.47 53.12
CA ASN A 413 0.06 -11.84 52.79
C ASN A 413 -1.47 -12.03 52.68
N GLU A 414 -2.27 -11.32 53.48
CA GLU A 414 -3.74 -11.31 53.39
C GLU A 414 -4.25 -10.62 52.11
N GLU A 415 -3.68 -9.47 51.76
CA GLU A 415 -4.02 -8.77 50.51
C GLU A 415 -3.65 -9.58 49.27
N MET A 416 -2.56 -10.34 49.35
CA MET A 416 -2.14 -11.29 48.32
C MET A 416 -3.12 -12.45 48.21
N LYS A 417 -3.51 -13.09 49.32
CA LYS A 417 -4.56 -14.12 49.30
C LYS A 417 -5.84 -13.58 48.67
N LYS A 418 -6.30 -12.40 49.09
CA LYS A 418 -7.50 -11.77 48.54
C LYS A 418 -7.39 -11.51 47.03
N LYS A 419 -6.24 -11.01 46.54
CA LYS A 419 -6.00 -10.78 45.08
C LYS A 419 -6.20 -12.07 44.27
N TYR A 420 -5.67 -13.19 44.73
CA TYR A 420 -5.70 -14.47 44.00
C TYR A 420 -6.90 -15.36 44.35
N GLU A 421 -7.60 -15.13 45.45
CA GLU A 421 -8.82 -15.87 45.84
C GLU A 421 -10.09 -15.27 45.23
N THR A 422 -10.16 -13.94 45.03
CA THR A 422 -11.35 -13.27 44.48
C THR A 422 -11.62 -13.61 43.01
N ASN A 423 -10.62 -14.16 42.30
CA ASN A 423 -10.69 -14.47 40.86
C ASN A 423 -10.65 -15.98 40.55
N LYS A 424 -10.84 -16.85 41.54
CA LYS A 424 -10.81 -18.30 41.34
C LYS A 424 -12.04 -18.79 40.57
N THR A 425 -11.80 -19.66 39.59
CA THR A 425 -12.84 -20.55 39.07
C THR A 425 -13.14 -21.68 40.07
N GLU A 426 -14.28 -22.36 39.96
CA GLU A 426 -14.62 -23.51 40.84
C GLU A 426 -13.53 -24.58 40.86
N SER A 427 -12.79 -24.75 39.75
CA SER A 427 -11.65 -25.67 39.64
C SER A 427 -10.38 -25.23 40.37
N GLU A 428 -10.26 -23.95 40.73
CA GLU A 428 -9.06 -23.34 41.33
C GLU A 428 -9.20 -23.09 42.85
N GLU A 429 -10.39 -23.35 43.43
CA GLU A 429 -10.68 -23.15 44.86
C GLU A 429 -9.63 -23.77 45.78
N LYS A 430 -9.13 -24.96 45.42
CA LYS A 430 -8.18 -25.74 46.23
C LYS A 430 -6.70 -25.43 45.98
N LEU A 431 -6.36 -24.55 45.02
CA LEU A 431 -4.97 -24.28 44.65
C LEU A 431 -4.32 -23.24 45.56
N SER A 432 -3.01 -23.43 45.79
CA SER A 432 -2.13 -22.46 46.43
C SER A 432 -1.81 -21.29 45.50
N ILE A 433 -1.38 -20.15 46.07
CA ILE A 433 -1.01 -18.96 45.29
C ILE A 433 0.12 -19.29 44.29
N LEU A 434 1.09 -20.12 44.66
CA LEU A 434 2.19 -20.52 43.78
C LEU A 434 1.68 -21.33 42.56
N GLU A 435 0.73 -22.24 42.77
CA GLU A 435 0.12 -23.02 41.69
C GLU A 435 -0.72 -22.13 40.75
N ILE A 436 -1.46 -21.16 41.30
CA ILE A 436 -2.21 -20.17 40.51
C ILE A 436 -1.25 -19.37 39.62
N LEU A 437 -0.12 -18.90 40.19
CA LEU A 437 0.91 -18.18 39.46
C LEU A 437 1.61 -19.06 38.40
N GLU A 438 1.77 -20.36 38.62
CA GLU A 438 2.24 -21.31 37.60
C GLU A 438 1.24 -21.50 36.47
N MET A 439 -0.05 -21.63 36.79
CA MET A 439 -1.11 -21.72 35.78
C MET A 439 -1.20 -20.46 34.96
N GLU A 440 -1.14 -19.27 35.58
CA GLU A 440 -1.12 -17.99 34.89
C GLU A 440 0.09 -17.89 33.95
N MET A 441 1.28 -18.31 34.41
CA MET A 441 2.47 -18.31 33.57
C MET A 441 2.36 -19.26 32.37
N LYS A 442 1.78 -20.45 32.54
CA LYS A 442 1.49 -21.38 31.43
C LYS A 442 0.46 -20.81 30.47
N LYS A 443 -0.59 -20.18 30.98
CA LYS A 443 -1.65 -19.53 30.18
C LYS A 443 -1.08 -18.42 29.30
N LEU A 444 -0.25 -17.53 29.86
CA LEU A 444 0.41 -16.46 29.10
C LEU A 444 1.28 -17.02 27.97
N THR A 445 2.01 -18.11 28.21
CA THR A 445 2.81 -18.76 27.16
C THR A 445 1.94 -19.37 26.05
N ALA A 446 0.82 -20.02 26.41
CA ALA A 446 -0.11 -20.57 25.43
C ALA A 446 -0.77 -19.47 24.57
N GLU A 447 -1.20 -18.38 25.20
CA GLU A 447 -1.78 -17.21 24.53
C GLU A 447 -0.81 -16.59 23.52
N LYS A 448 0.48 -16.46 23.88
CA LYS A 448 1.52 -15.98 22.97
C LYS A 448 1.60 -16.84 21.69
N SER A 449 1.57 -18.16 21.85
CA SER A 449 1.67 -19.11 20.73
C SER A 449 0.44 -19.03 19.81
N GLU A 450 -0.76 -18.93 20.38
CA GLU A 450 -2.02 -18.78 19.63
C GLU A 450 -2.01 -17.52 18.75
N TRP A 451 -1.57 -16.38 19.28
CA TRP A 451 -1.56 -15.11 18.53
C TRP A 451 -0.50 -15.06 17.42
N LEU A 452 0.62 -15.77 17.61
CA LEU A 452 1.60 -15.98 16.55
C LEU A 452 0.97 -16.78 15.41
N ASP A 453 0.22 -17.83 15.72
CA ASP A 453 -0.50 -18.61 14.71
C ASP A 453 -1.53 -17.74 13.97
N GLU A 454 -2.35 -16.95 14.68
CA GLU A 454 -3.32 -16.05 14.04
C GLU A 454 -2.65 -15.10 13.04
N SER A 455 -1.51 -14.51 13.41
CA SER A 455 -0.76 -13.60 12.56
C SER A 455 -0.20 -14.32 11.32
N TYR A 456 0.26 -15.57 11.48
CA TYR A 456 0.68 -16.41 10.38
C TYR A 456 -0.49 -16.77 9.43
N GLN A 457 -1.67 -17.11 9.95
CA GLN A 457 -2.84 -17.40 9.11
C GLN A 457 -3.23 -16.21 8.23
N ARG A 458 -3.08 -14.97 8.72
CA ARG A 458 -3.29 -13.76 7.92
C ARG A 458 -2.31 -13.63 6.77
N VAL A 459 -1.03 -13.94 7.02
CA VAL A 459 0.00 -13.96 5.97
C VAL A 459 -0.35 -14.97 4.89
N VAL A 460 -0.73 -16.19 5.28
CA VAL A 460 -1.15 -17.24 4.33
C VAL A 460 -2.38 -16.79 3.53
N LYS A 461 -3.36 -16.16 4.18
CA LYS A 461 -4.53 -15.63 3.49
C LYS A 461 -4.15 -14.54 2.49
N LEU A 462 -3.26 -13.61 2.87
CA LEU A 462 -2.78 -12.56 1.97
C LEU A 462 -2.07 -13.15 0.75
N GLU A 463 -1.30 -14.22 0.92
CA GLU A 463 -0.68 -14.98 -0.17
C GLU A 463 -1.68 -15.61 -1.14
N GLN A 464 -2.82 -16.06 -0.64
CA GLN A 464 -3.86 -16.65 -1.48
C GLN A 464 -4.53 -15.61 -2.38
N ILE A 465 -4.76 -14.39 -1.87
CA ILE A 465 -5.57 -13.38 -2.57
C ILE A 465 -4.76 -12.36 -3.37
N ALA A 466 -3.56 -11.99 -2.93
CA ALA A 466 -2.76 -10.92 -3.55
C ALA A 466 -2.03 -11.42 -4.81
N LEU A 467 -1.92 -10.54 -5.82
CA LEU A 467 -1.08 -10.79 -6.99
C LEU A 467 0.41 -10.84 -6.60
N ASN A 468 0.82 -9.89 -5.76
CA ASN A 468 2.11 -9.85 -5.09
C ASN A 468 1.93 -9.63 -3.58
N VAL A 469 2.44 -10.56 -2.77
CA VAL A 469 2.37 -10.48 -1.29
C VAL A 469 3.35 -9.45 -0.76
N PHE A 470 4.46 -9.24 -1.47
CA PHE A 470 5.56 -8.43 -1.00
C PHE A 470 5.29 -6.97 -1.31
N SER A 471 5.12 -6.22 -0.22
CA SER A 471 5.30 -4.79 -0.17
C SER A 471 6.29 -4.53 0.97
N LEU A 472 6.92 -3.37 0.96
CA LEU A 472 7.90 -2.97 1.96
C LEU A 472 7.41 -3.17 3.41
N SER A 473 6.16 -2.79 3.69
CA SER A 473 5.54 -2.96 5.02
C SER A 473 5.35 -4.43 5.39
N THR A 474 4.99 -5.26 4.41
CA THR A 474 4.71 -6.68 4.61
C THR A 474 6.01 -7.45 4.88
N VAL A 475 7.13 -7.10 4.25
CA VAL A 475 8.42 -7.76 4.51
C VAL A 475 8.88 -7.54 5.96
N VAL A 476 8.69 -6.34 6.53
CA VAL A 476 8.99 -6.08 7.95
C VAL A 476 8.16 -6.97 8.88
N HIS A 477 6.87 -7.17 8.56
CA HIS A 477 6.00 -8.06 9.33
C HIS A 477 6.43 -9.54 9.22
N PHE A 478 6.88 -9.98 8.04
CA PHE A 478 7.40 -11.33 7.83
C PHE A 478 8.65 -11.58 8.67
N ASP A 479 9.58 -10.63 8.73
CA ASP A 479 10.82 -10.78 9.48
C ASP A 479 10.56 -10.96 10.97
N LEU A 480 9.66 -10.16 11.53
CA LEU A 480 9.22 -10.30 12.92
C LEU A 480 8.57 -11.67 13.16
N LEU A 481 7.67 -12.11 12.27
CA LEU A 481 7.02 -13.42 12.43
C LEU A 481 8.02 -14.57 12.34
N ILE A 482 8.98 -14.52 11.41
CA ILE A 482 10.04 -15.52 11.30
C ILE A 482 10.86 -15.57 12.58
N GLU A 483 11.28 -14.43 13.11
CA GLU A 483 12.02 -14.34 14.37
C GLU A 483 11.24 -14.97 15.53
N LYS A 484 9.98 -14.56 15.71
CA LYS A 484 9.15 -15.05 16.82
C LYS A 484 8.75 -16.52 16.69
N MET A 485 8.52 -17.02 15.48
CA MET A 485 8.26 -18.44 15.25
C MET A 485 9.51 -19.30 15.51
N LYS A 486 10.72 -18.78 15.22
CA LYS A 486 11.98 -19.45 15.59
C LYS A 486 12.15 -19.54 17.11
N GLU A 487 11.80 -18.49 17.85
CA GLU A 487 11.81 -18.51 19.32
C GLU A 487 10.86 -19.58 19.90
N GLU A 488 9.70 -19.81 19.27
CA GLU A 488 8.73 -20.84 19.66
C GLU A 488 9.14 -22.27 19.21
N GLY A 489 10.06 -22.39 18.25
CA GLY A 489 10.51 -23.69 17.72
C GLY A 489 9.59 -24.30 16.64
N ASP A 490 8.71 -23.51 16.03
CA ASP A 490 7.81 -23.98 14.95
C ASP A 490 8.53 -23.99 13.59
N THR A 491 9.23 -25.10 13.31
CA THR A 491 10.10 -25.22 12.13
C THR A 491 9.33 -25.24 10.81
N GLU A 492 8.11 -25.79 10.79
CA GLU A 492 7.29 -25.88 9.58
C GLU A 492 6.81 -24.50 9.12
N LYS A 493 6.27 -23.68 10.05
CA LYS A 493 5.83 -22.32 9.71
C LYS A 493 7.01 -21.43 9.35
N VAL A 494 8.15 -21.58 10.02
CA VAL A 494 9.39 -20.86 9.69
C VAL A 494 9.82 -21.17 8.26
N GLN A 495 9.89 -22.46 7.89
CA GLN A 495 10.29 -22.86 6.54
C GLN A 495 9.38 -22.23 5.50
N LYS A 496 8.05 -22.31 5.69
CA LYS A 496 7.10 -21.72 4.74
C LYS A 496 7.24 -20.20 4.65
N LEU A 497 7.41 -19.49 5.78
CA LEU A 497 7.64 -18.04 5.77
C LEU A 497 8.96 -17.67 5.07
N GLU A 498 10.02 -18.46 5.24
CA GLU A 498 11.30 -18.27 4.57
C GLU A 498 11.22 -18.56 3.06
N GLU A 499 10.49 -19.61 2.65
CA GLU A 499 10.18 -19.90 1.25
C GLU A 499 9.43 -18.72 0.62
N MET A 500 8.43 -18.16 1.31
CA MET A 500 7.78 -16.96 0.84
C MET A 500 8.79 -15.82 0.70
N ARG A 501 9.56 -15.52 1.75
CA ARG A 501 10.55 -14.43 1.79
C ARG A 501 11.64 -14.55 0.71
N SER A 502 11.98 -15.77 0.28
CA SER A 502 12.95 -16.01 -0.79
C SER A 502 12.53 -15.41 -2.14
N ARG A 503 11.20 -15.22 -2.35
CA ARG A 503 10.61 -14.64 -3.57
C ARG A 503 10.63 -13.11 -3.59
N VAL A 504 10.99 -12.45 -2.48
CA VAL A 504 11.16 -10.99 -2.43
C VAL A 504 12.28 -10.59 -3.37
N ASP A 505 12.06 -9.58 -4.21
CA ASP A 505 13.06 -9.08 -5.13
C ASP A 505 14.16 -8.27 -4.41
N GLU A 506 15.32 -8.14 -5.06
CA GLU A 506 16.48 -7.45 -4.46
C GLU A 506 16.23 -5.96 -4.24
N GLY A 507 15.38 -5.31 -5.06
CA GLY A 507 14.98 -3.92 -4.89
C GLY A 507 14.18 -3.71 -3.62
N THR A 508 13.19 -4.57 -3.36
CA THR A 508 12.45 -4.56 -2.08
C THR A 508 13.37 -4.82 -0.89
N ARG A 509 14.33 -5.77 -1.00
CA ARG A 509 15.32 -6.03 0.06
C ARG A 509 16.27 -4.85 0.29
N ALA A 510 16.71 -4.17 -0.77
CA ALA A 510 17.56 -3.00 -0.68
C ALA A 510 16.82 -1.83 -0.01
N ALA A 511 15.57 -1.58 -0.40
CA ALA A 511 14.70 -0.60 0.24
C ALA A 511 14.48 -0.92 1.73
N GLN A 512 14.25 -2.19 2.05
CA GLN A 512 14.09 -2.65 3.43
C GLN A 512 15.37 -2.41 4.26
N ARG A 513 16.55 -2.78 3.74
CA ARG A 513 17.84 -2.52 4.41
C ARG A 513 18.05 -1.04 4.69
N TYR A 514 17.71 -0.18 3.74
CA TYR A 514 17.79 1.27 3.94
C TYR A 514 16.91 1.75 5.11
N ILE A 515 15.69 1.23 5.24
CA ILE A 515 14.78 1.59 6.34
C ILE A 515 15.25 1.01 7.68
N ILE A 516 15.69 -0.24 7.70
CA ILE A 516 16.14 -0.92 8.93
C ILE A 516 17.42 -0.27 9.47
N HIS A 517 18.31 0.20 8.58
CA HIS A 517 19.58 0.85 8.94
C HIS A 517 19.48 2.37 9.10
N MET A 518 18.29 2.97 9.04
CA MET A 518 18.11 4.32 9.56
C MET A 518 18.44 4.33 11.07
N PRO A 519 19.29 5.27 11.56
CA PRO A 519 19.74 5.31 12.96
C PRO A 519 18.59 5.16 13.97
N ALA A 520 18.84 4.52 15.12
CA ALA A 520 17.80 4.27 16.14
C ALA A 520 17.12 5.54 16.70
N VAL A 521 17.77 6.70 16.60
CA VAL A 521 17.17 8.03 16.88
C VAL A 521 16.05 8.38 15.87
N ILE A 522 16.12 7.78 14.68
CA ILE A 522 15.16 7.82 13.59
C ILE A 522 14.19 6.62 13.63
N LYS A 523 14.35 5.58 14.47
CA LYS A 523 13.28 4.55 14.65
C LYS A 523 12.03 5.14 15.30
N LYS A 524 12.21 6.05 16.28
CA LYS A 524 11.13 6.92 16.78
C LYS A 524 10.60 7.83 15.68
N PHE A 525 11.47 8.15 14.71
CA PHE A 525 11.16 8.93 13.53
C PHE A 525 10.63 8.10 12.36
N GLY A 526 10.60 6.76 12.40
CA GLY A 526 9.90 5.88 11.46
C GLY A 526 8.41 5.86 11.81
N GLN A 527 8.11 5.87 13.11
CA GLN A 527 6.82 6.33 13.64
C GLN A 527 6.57 7.81 13.28
N THR A 528 7.57 8.69 13.30
CA THR A 528 7.41 10.09 12.82
C THR A 528 7.33 10.23 11.30
N ILE A 529 7.83 9.30 10.49
CA ILE A 529 7.76 9.27 9.02
C ILE A 529 6.37 8.77 8.64
N TRP A 530 5.89 7.73 9.32
CA TRP A 530 4.49 7.31 9.30
C TRP A 530 3.54 8.43 9.78
N ASN A 531 3.93 9.22 10.80
CA ASN A 531 3.18 10.41 11.22
C ASN A 531 3.43 11.65 10.31
N LYS A 532 4.51 11.70 9.51
CA LYS A 532 4.80 12.78 8.55
C LYS A 532 4.09 12.54 7.21
N MET A 533 3.77 11.30 6.88
CA MET A 533 2.85 10.95 5.78
C MET A 533 1.46 11.59 5.97
N THR A 534 1.11 11.99 7.20
CA THR A 534 -0.10 12.79 7.50
C THR A 534 0.08 14.32 7.41
N ASN A 535 1.28 14.81 7.09
CA ASN A 535 1.61 16.24 7.00
C ASN A 535 2.28 16.57 5.67
N HIS A 536 1.50 16.83 4.61
CA HIS A 536 1.94 17.75 3.55
C HIS A 536 0.75 18.42 2.83
N GLN A 537 0.43 19.64 3.27
CA GLN A 537 0.10 20.73 2.35
C GLN A 537 0.92 21.97 2.74
N THR A 538 1.36 22.69 1.70
CA THR A 538 2.13 23.95 1.68
C THR A 538 3.66 23.86 1.79
N ALA A 539 4.32 23.93 0.63
CA ALA A 539 5.23 25.02 0.32
C ALA A 539 4.87 25.50 -1.10
N VAL A 540 4.87 26.82 -1.26
CA VAL A 540 4.31 27.67 -2.34
C VAL A 540 4.60 27.20 -3.74
#